data_AF-A0A8T5H0B3-F1
#
_entry.id   AF-A0A8T5H0B3-F1
#
_cell.length_a   1.000
_cell.length_b   1.000
_cell.length_c   1.000
_cell.angle_alpha   90.00
_cell.angle_beta   90.00
_cell.angle_gamma   90.00
#
_symmetry.space_group_name_H-M   'P 1'
#
loop_
_entity.id
_entity.type
_entity.pdbx_description
1 polymer ?
#
loop_
_entity_poly.entity_id
_entity_poly.type
_entity_poly.pdbx_seq_one_letter_code
_entity_poly.pdbx_strand_id
1 'polypeptide(L)'
;MNKTTKVSIHVGDFDFDAEGGQLEVDERLAQFKQEGLWDAMLERVQETIEFSKEATSINSNDENQPARGINFRSLLENYALDGKPEQVLGALHFLREIEKLDDCPPRVINSLFEDAKIEPPGNLSLYINRLKERNFLKIPSKHGDKNRYAELTEEGRKHLEEKSERM
;
A
#
# COMPACT_ATOMS: atom_id res chain seq x y z
N MET A 1 -9.74 -16.28 32.32
CA MET A 1 -10.29 -15.40 31.26
C MET A 1 -10.39 -16.24 30.01
N ASN A 2 -11.61 -16.51 29.54
CA ASN A 2 -11.80 -17.24 28.27
C ASN A 2 -11.36 -16.30 27.14
N LYS A 3 -10.44 -16.77 26.32
CA LYS A 3 -9.93 -16.01 25.17
C LYS A 3 -11.00 -16.03 24.10
N THR A 4 -11.66 -14.90 23.89
CA THR A 4 -12.58 -14.70 22.77
C THR A 4 -11.78 -14.29 21.54
N THR A 5 -12.19 -14.81 20.39
CA THR A 5 -11.66 -14.51 19.06
C THR A 5 -12.75 -13.82 18.29
N LYS A 6 -12.41 -12.78 17.53
CA LYS A 6 -13.32 -12.06 16.66
C LYS A 6 -12.72 -11.94 15.27
N VAL A 7 -13.54 -12.19 14.24
CA VAL A 7 -13.21 -11.99 12.83
C VAL A 7 -14.37 -11.22 12.19
N SER A 8 -14.05 -10.10 11.55
CA SER A 8 -15.02 -9.29 10.81
C SER A 8 -14.45 -8.98 9.42
N ILE A 9 -15.21 -9.23 8.35
CA ILE A 9 -14.80 -9.02 6.94
C ILE A 9 -15.93 -8.26 6.25
N HIS A 10 -15.60 -7.13 5.61
CA HIS A 10 -16.57 -6.29 4.89
C HIS A 10 -16.01 -6.00 3.50
N VAL A 11 -16.72 -6.42 2.45
CA VAL A 11 -16.32 -6.26 1.05
C VAL A 11 -17.54 -5.97 0.19
N GLY A 12 -17.77 -4.72 -0.19
CA GLY A 12 -18.96 -4.34 -0.95
C GLY A 12 -20.25 -4.70 -0.21
N ASP A 13 -21.09 -5.54 -0.81
CA ASP A 13 -22.33 -6.05 -0.20
C ASP A 13 -22.11 -7.32 0.67
N PHE A 14 -20.85 -7.81 0.75
CA PHE A 14 -20.49 -8.96 1.58
C PHE A 14 -20.10 -8.53 2.99
N ASP A 15 -20.74 -9.13 3.99
CA ASP A 15 -20.50 -8.89 5.40
C ASP A 15 -20.39 -10.24 6.13
N PHE A 16 -19.31 -10.43 6.86
CA PHE A 16 -19.09 -11.57 7.75
C PHE A 16 -18.63 -11.07 9.12
N ASP A 17 -19.33 -11.47 10.18
CA ASP A 17 -18.92 -11.24 11.57
C ASP A 17 -19.05 -12.55 12.38
N ALA A 18 -17.97 -12.92 13.04
CA ALA A 18 -17.94 -14.04 13.98
C ALA A 18 -17.15 -13.66 15.22
N GLU A 19 -17.76 -13.84 16.39
CA GLU A 19 -17.14 -13.62 17.70
C GLU A 19 -17.46 -14.81 18.61
N GLY A 20 -16.44 -15.38 19.24
CA GLY A 20 -16.63 -16.57 20.08
C GLY A 20 -15.32 -17.25 20.49
N GLY A 21 -15.40 -18.54 20.84
CA GLY A 21 -14.20 -19.36 21.02
C GLY A 21 -13.49 -19.60 19.69
N GLN A 22 -12.19 -19.89 19.70
CA GLN A 22 -11.42 -20.11 18.47
C GLN A 22 -12.03 -21.18 17.56
N LEU A 23 -12.43 -22.32 18.14
CA LEU A 23 -13.09 -23.40 17.38
C LEU A 23 -14.41 -22.95 16.74
N GLU A 24 -15.22 -22.17 17.47
CA GLU A 24 -16.50 -21.67 16.98
C GLU A 24 -16.32 -20.69 15.81
N VAL A 25 -15.33 -19.80 15.91
CA VAL A 25 -14.99 -18.86 14.84
C VAL A 25 -14.45 -19.59 13.63
N ASP A 26 -13.59 -20.60 13.82
CA ASP A 26 -13.03 -21.40 12.75
C ASP A 26 -14.11 -22.20 11.99
N GLU A 27 -15.08 -22.77 12.71
CA GLU A 27 -16.22 -23.48 12.11
C GLU A 27 -17.11 -22.54 11.28
N ARG A 28 -17.45 -21.37 11.82
CA ARG A 28 -18.23 -20.36 11.08
C ARG A 28 -17.51 -19.87 9.82
N LEU A 29 -16.20 -19.65 9.92
CA LEU A 29 -15.39 -19.25 8.77
C LEU A 29 -15.29 -20.38 7.73
N ALA A 30 -15.19 -21.63 8.15
CA ALA A 30 -15.18 -22.78 7.24
C ALA A 30 -16.51 -22.95 6.51
N GLN A 31 -17.62 -22.78 7.21
CA GLN A 31 -18.96 -22.82 6.60
C GLN A 31 -19.12 -21.69 5.57
N PHE A 32 -18.72 -20.47 5.92
CA PHE A 32 -18.75 -19.32 5.01
C PHE A 32 -17.94 -19.57 3.72
N LYS A 33 -16.82 -20.29 3.82
CA LYS A 33 -16.03 -20.71 2.65
C LYS A 33 -16.71 -21.79 1.81
N GLN A 34 -17.41 -22.73 2.43
CA GLN A 34 -18.09 -23.83 1.73
C GLN A 34 -19.37 -23.40 1.02
N GLU A 35 -20.04 -22.36 1.51
CA GLU A 35 -21.27 -21.82 0.92
C GLU A 35 -21.03 -21.05 -0.40
N GLY A 36 -19.80 -21.03 -0.91
CA GLY A 36 -19.44 -20.38 -2.19
C GLY A 36 -19.40 -18.84 -2.13
N LEU A 37 -19.80 -18.25 -0.99
CA LEU A 37 -19.76 -16.81 -0.75
C LEU A 37 -18.32 -16.27 -0.77
N TRP A 38 -17.36 -17.08 -0.35
CA TRP A 38 -15.94 -16.72 -0.37
C TRP A 38 -15.39 -16.55 -1.79
N ASP A 39 -15.71 -17.48 -2.69
CA ASP A 39 -15.23 -17.42 -4.08
C ASP A 39 -15.89 -16.26 -4.83
N ALA A 40 -17.20 -16.04 -4.63
CA ALA A 40 -17.92 -14.89 -5.19
C ALA A 40 -17.38 -13.55 -4.67
N MET A 41 -17.02 -13.46 -3.38
CA MET A 41 -16.37 -12.29 -2.81
C MET A 41 -15.01 -12.03 -3.47
N LEU A 42 -14.18 -13.08 -3.63
CA LEU A 42 -12.87 -12.96 -4.27
C LEU A 42 -12.98 -12.55 -5.74
N GLU A 43 -13.93 -13.11 -6.48
CA GLU A 43 -14.24 -12.73 -7.87
C GLU A 43 -14.64 -11.26 -7.95
N ARG A 44 -15.51 -10.78 -7.06
CA ARG A 44 -15.93 -9.37 -7.00
C ARG A 44 -14.76 -8.42 -6.72
N VAL A 45 -13.83 -8.82 -5.85
CA VAL A 45 -12.60 -8.05 -5.59
C VAL A 45 -11.72 -8.03 -6.83
N GLN A 46 -11.55 -9.16 -7.52
CA GLN A 46 -10.79 -9.25 -8.76
C GLN A 46 -11.41 -8.39 -9.87
N GLU A 47 -12.72 -8.47 -10.08
CA GLU A 47 -13.46 -7.63 -11.04
C GLU A 47 -13.28 -6.15 -10.73
N THR A 48 -13.35 -5.76 -9.46
CA THR A 48 -13.17 -4.36 -9.05
C THR A 48 -11.74 -3.91 -9.35
N ILE A 49 -10.74 -4.74 -9.09
CA ILE A 49 -9.34 -4.46 -9.43
C ILE A 49 -9.17 -4.35 -10.96
N GLU A 50 -9.78 -5.23 -11.75
CA GLU A 50 -9.73 -5.19 -13.21
C GLU A 50 -10.43 -3.95 -13.76
N PHE A 51 -11.61 -3.61 -13.25
CA PHE A 51 -12.33 -2.39 -13.60
C PHE A 51 -11.56 -1.13 -13.21
N SER A 52 -10.88 -1.11 -12.06
CA SER A 52 -9.98 -0.01 -11.69
C SER A 52 -8.79 0.10 -12.66
N LYS A 53 -8.23 -1.02 -13.12
CA LYS A 53 -7.16 -1.02 -14.14
C LYS A 53 -7.66 -0.48 -15.48
N GLU A 54 -8.86 -0.90 -15.90
CA GLU A 54 -9.49 -0.41 -17.13
C GLU A 54 -9.86 1.07 -17.03
N ALA A 55 -10.43 1.53 -15.91
CA ALA A 55 -10.72 2.95 -15.67
C ALA A 55 -9.44 3.81 -15.64
N THR A 56 -8.34 3.27 -15.14
CA THR A 56 -7.01 3.91 -15.21
C THR A 56 -6.51 4.01 -16.66
N SER A 57 -6.82 3.02 -17.51
CA SER A 57 -6.48 3.05 -18.94
C SER A 57 -7.32 4.02 -19.78
N ILE A 58 -8.52 4.40 -19.33
CA ILE A 58 -9.38 5.35 -20.06
C ILE A 58 -8.94 6.82 -19.79
N ASN A 59 -8.19 7.07 -18.72
CA ASN A 59 -7.62 8.39 -18.41
C ASN A 59 -6.20 8.60 -18.97
N SER A 60 -5.62 7.63 -19.67
CA SER A 60 -4.30 7.77 -20.28
C SER A 60 -4.36 8.54 -21.61
N ASN A 61 -4.52 9.86 -21.53
CA ASN A 61 -4.17 10.78 -22.63
C ASN A 61 -2.63 10.93 -22.80
N ASP A 62 -1.86 9.90 -22.44
CA ASP A 62 -0.42 10.02 -22.31
C ASP A 62 0.30 8.75 -22.81
N GLU A 63 0.25 8.54 -24.13
CA GLU A 63 0.83 7.38 -24.86
C GLU A 63 2.35 7.18 -24.65
N ASN A 64 3.03 8.04 -23.90
CA ASN A 64 4.46 7.94 -23.60
C ASN A 64 4.80 7.81 -22.10
N GLN A 65 3.81 7.64 -21.22
CA GLN A 65 4.08 7.47 -19.79
C GLN A 65 4.35 5.98 -19.46
N PRO A 66 5.48 5.64 -18.82
CA PRO A 66 5.74 4.28 -18.38
C PRO A 66 4.61 3.79 -17.45
N ALA A 67 4.10 2.57 -17.66
CA ALA A 67 3.06 1.97 -16.81
C ALA A 67 3.43 2.02 -15.31
N ARG A 68 4.72 1.91 -15.01
CA ARG A 68 5.28 2.10 -13.67
C ARG A 68 4.96 3.47 -13.06
N GLY A 69 5.11 4.52 -13.85
CA GLY A 69 4.81 5.90 -13.46
C GLY A 69 3.33 6.15 -13.26
N ILE A 70 2.48 5.57 -14.13
CA ILE A 70 1.01 5.62 -13.97
C ILE A 70 0.61 4.98 -12.64
N ASN A 71 1.09 3.76 -12.38
CA ASN A 71 0.78 3.04 -11.14
C ASN A 71 1.23 3.80 -9.88
N PHE A 72 2.44 4.39 -9.92
CA PHE A 72 2.92 5.20 -8.81
C PHE A 72 2.09 6.47 -8.61
N ARG A 73 1.71 7.15 -9.70
CA ARG A 73 0.87 8.33 -9.64
C ARG A 73 -0.50 8.02 -9.04
N SER A 74 -1.15 6.94 -9.49
CA SER A 74 -2.41 6.47 -8.91
C SER A 74 -2.28 6.15 -7.43
N LEU A 75 -1.15 5.59 -6.99
CA LEU A 75 -0.90 5.37 -5.56
C LEU A 75 -0.86 6.68 -4.78
N LEU A 76 -0.14 7.70 -5.26
CA LEU A 76 -0.09 9.00 -4.59
C LEU A 76 -1.46 9.67 -4.51
N GLU A 77 -2.23 9.58 -5.59
CA GLU A 77 -3.59 10.14 -5.68
C GLU A 77 -4.53 9.41 -4.70
N ASN A 78 -4.56 8.07 -4.73
CA ASN A 78 -5.41 7.25 -3.86
C ASN A 78 -5.11 7.39 -2.36
N TYR A 79 -3.88 7.79 -2.02
CA TYR A 79 -3.44 7.98 -0.64
C TYR A 79 -3.41 9.46 -0.24
N ALA A 80 -3.87 10.39 -1.11
CA ALA A 80 -3.83 11.84 -0.86
C ALA A 80 -2.46 12.32 -0.33
N LEU A 81 -1.38 11.91 -1.02
CA LEU A 81 0.01 12.21 -0.67
C LEU A 81 0.51 13.43 -1.45
N ASP A 82 0.12 14.62 -1.02
CA ASP A 82 0.43 15.87 -1.72
C ASP A 82 1.78 16.47 -1.30
N GLY A 83 2.23 16.20 -0.08
CA GLY A 83 3.46 16.77 0.45
C GLY A 83 4.72 16.01 0.00
N LYS A 84 5.80 16.72 -0.34
CA LYS A 84 7.10 16.09 -0.67
C LYS A 84 7.56 15.00 0.34
N PRO A 85 7.43 15.16 1.67
CA PRO A 85 7.74 14.07 2.61
C PRO A 85 6.82 12.84 2.45
N GLU A 86 5.52 13.06 2.27
CA GLU A 86 4.52 11.99 2.12
C GLU A 86 4.71 11.26 0.79
N GLN A 87 4.99 12.00 -0.29
CA GLN A 87 5.35 11.42 -1.59
C GLN A 87 6.61 10.56 -1.53
N VAL A 88 7.62 10.96 -0.74
CA VAL A 88 8.82 10.15 -0.49
C VAL A 88 8.49 8.87 0.28
N LEU A 89 7.58 8.94 1.27
CA LEU A 89 7.09 7.76 1.98
C LEU A 89 6.35 6.81 1.04
N GLY A 90 5.44 7.34 0.22
CA GLY A 90 4.72 6.59 -0.82
C GLY A 90 5.65 5.96 -1.85
N ALA A 91 6.69 6.68 -2.30
CA ALA A 91 7.71 6.15 -3.20
C ALA A 91 8.45 4.96 -2.60
N LEU A 92 8.85 5.06 -1.32
CA LEU A 92 9.51 3.95 -0.63
C LEU A 92 8.57 2.77 -0.43
N HIS A 93 7.29 3.00 -0.12
CA HIS A 93 6.29 1.93 -0.05
C HIS A 93 6.15 1.22 -1.39
N PHE A 94 5.99 1.97 -2.48
CA PHE A 94 5.89 1.42 -3.83
C PHE A 94 7.12 0.57 -4.19
N LEU A 95 8.33 1.09 -4.00
CA LEU A 95 9.56 0.38 -4.36
C LEU A 95 9.82 -0.85 -3.46
N ARG A 96 9.64 -0.71 -2.14
CA ARG A 96 9.98 -1.77 -1.17
C ARG A 96 8.94 -2.87 -1.07
N GLU A 97 7.66 -2.50 -1.15
CA GLU A 97 6.56 -3.40 -0.78
C GLU A 97 5.74 -3.82 -1.99
N ILE A 98 5.68 -3.03 -3.06
CA ILE A 98 5.00 -3.41 -4.30
C ILE A 98 6.02 -4.01 -5.29
N GLU A 99 7.10 -3.28 -5.61
CA GLU A 99 8.14 -3.76 -6.53
C GLU A 99 9.17 -4.69 -5.86
N LYS A 100 9.12 -4.83 -4.53
CA LYS A 100 10.00 -5.73 -3.74
C LYS A 100 11.50 -5.46 -3.95
N LEU A 101 11.89 -4.20 -4.15
CA LEU A 101 13.30 -3.81 -4.28
C LEU A 101 13.96 -3.69 -2.91
N ASP A 102 15.09 -4.39 -2.72
CA ASP A 102 15.86 -4.31 -1.47
C ASP A 102 16.81 -3.10 -1.41
N ASP A 103 17.06 -2.42 -2.53
CA ASP A 103 18.01 -1.32 -2.63
C ASP A 103 17.43 -0.19 -3.50
N CYS A 104 17.12 0.94 -2.85
CA CYS A 104 16.46 2.10 -3.44
C CYS A 104 17.41 3.32 -3.42
N PRO A 105 18.46 3.37 -4.24
CA PRO A 105 19.35 4.52 -4.29
C PRO A 105 18.59 5.76 -4.83
N PRO A 106 19.09 6.98 -4.56
CA PRO A 106 18.44 8.23 -5.00
C PRO A 106 18.02 8.25 -6.48
N ARG A 107 18.84 7.67 -7.37
CA ARG A 107 18.54 7.57 -8.81
C ARG A 107 17.29 6.74 -9.10
N VAL A 108 17.06 5.65 -8.37
CA VAL A 108 15.88 4.78 -8.55
C VAL A 108 14.63 5.50 -8.04
N ILE A 109 14.73 6.15 -6.88
CA ILE A 109 13.61 6.95 -6.34
C ILE A 109 13.26 8.07 -7.31
N ASN A 110 14.23 8.88 -7.75
CA ASN A 110 13.97 9.97 -8.69
C ASN A 110 13.42 9.49 -10.03
N SER A 111 13.91 8.36 -10.57
CA SER A 111 13.35 7.80 -11.80
C SER A 111 11.86 7.45 -11.68
N LEU A 112 11.40 7.06 -10.48
CA LEU A 112 9.98 6.77 -10.26
C LEU A 112 9.12 8.05 -10.35
N PHE A 113 9.61 9.18 -9.82
CA PHE A 113 8.95 10.48 -9.96
C PHE A 113 8.97 10.97 -11.42
N GLU A 114 10.08 10.79 -12.13
CA GLU A 114 10.21 11.10 -13.56
C GLU A 114 9.24 10.27 -14.40
N ASP A 115 9.17 8.95 -14.18
CA ASP A 115 8.21 8.04 -14.82
C ASP A 115 6.76 8.51 -14.58
N ALA A 116 6.45 9.00 -13.36
CA ALA A 116 5.14 9.53 -13.00
C ALA A 116 4.85 10.96 -13.48
N LYS A 117 5.82 11.60 -14.15
CA LYS A 117 5.77 13.01 -14.57
C LYS A 117 5.48 13.97 -13.41
N ILE A 118 6.06 13.68 -12.25
CA ILE A 118 5.99 14.49 -11.03
C ILE A 118 7.38 15.07 -10.78
N GLU A 119 7.44 16.32 -10.31
CA GLU A 119 8.72 16.94 -9.93
C GLU A 119 9.37 16.11 -8.81
N PRO A 120 10.62 15.62 -8.99
CA PRO A 120 11.31 14.91 -7.93
C PRO A 120 11.45 15.78 -6.67
N PRO A 121 11.47 15.16 -5.48
CA PRO A 121 11.47 15.89 -4.20
C PRO A 121 12.74 16.74 -4.00
N GLY A 122 13.82 16.50 -4.75
CA GLY A 122 15.09 17.20 -4.62
C GLY A 122 15.94 16.56 -3.51
N ASN A 123 15.94 17.13 -2.31
CA ASN A 123 16.77 16.64 -1.20
C ASN A 123 16.13 15.40 -0.52
N LEU A 124 16.28 14.23 -1.15
CA LEU A 124 15.76 12.96 -0.63
C LEU A 124 16.26 12.64 0.78
N SER A 125 17.54 12.89 1.07
CA SER A 125 18.10 12.60 2.39
C SER A 125 17.42 13.39 3.50
N LEU A 126 17.06 14.66 3.24
CA LEU A 126 16.29 15.47 4.20
C LEU A 126 14.93 14.84 4.49
N TYR A 127 14.18 14.45 3.46
CA TYR A 127 12.84 13.88 3.65
C TYR A 127 12.88 12.51 4.32
N ILE A 128 13.82 11.65 3.92
CA ILE A 128 14.01 10.34 4.57
C ILE A 128 14.36 10.51 6.04
N ASN A 129 15.25 11.44 6.38
CA ASN A 129 15.60 11.71 7.79
C ASN A 129 14.40 12.23 8.60
N ARG A 130 13.60 13.15 8.05
CA ARG A 130 12.37 13.62 8.71
C ARG A 130 11.35 12.51 8.93
N LEU A 131 11.23 11.58 7.98
CA LEU A 131 10.35 10.41 8.12
C LEU A 131 10.89 9.43 9.16
N LYS A 132 12.22 9.26 9.26
CA LYS A 132 12.86 8.49 10.35
C LYS A 132 12.59 9.13 11.72
N GLU A 133 12.72 10.45 11.83
CA GLU A 133 12.44 11.19 13.08
C GLU A 133 10.99 11.02 13.55
N ARG A 134 10.05 10.83 12.61
CA ARG A 134 8.63 10.52 12.89
C ARG A 134 8.36 9.03 13.12
N ASN A 135 9.39 8.20 13.12
CA ASN A 135 9.29 6.75 13.20
C ASN A 135 8.44 6.12 12.08
N PHE A 136 8.38 6.74 10.89
CA PHE A 136 7.70 6.16 9.71
C PHE A 136 8.65 5.31 8.86
N LEU A 137 9.95 5.57 8.96
CA LEU A 137 10.99 4.80 8.31
C LEU A 137 12.02 4.34 9.33
N LYS A 138 12.62 3.18 9.07
CA LYS A 138 13.81 2.68 9.74
C LYS A 138 14.85 2.28 8.71
N ILE A 139 16.12 2.29 9.10
CA ILE A 139 17.20 1.75 8.28
C ILE A 139 17.78 0.54 9.02
N PRO A 140 17.73 -0.67 8.45
CA PRO A 140 18.31 -1.84 9.08
C PRO A 140 19.80 -1.65 9.35
N SER A 141 20.23 -1.95 10.58
CA SER A 141 21.62 -1.78 11.04
C SER A 141 22.63 -2.54 10.19
N LYS A 142 22.24 -3.69 9.63
CA LYS A 142 23.03 -4.53 8.71
C LYS A 142 23.55 -3.78 7.47
N HIS A 143 22.96 -2.65 7.10
CA HIS A 143 23.31 -1.89 5.91
C HIS A 143 24.00 -0.53 6.16
N GLY A 144 24.32 -0.21 7.43
CA GLY A 144 25.18 0.93 7.78
C GLY A 144 24.53 2.31 7.67
N ASP A 145 23.31 2.47 8.19
CA ASP A 145 22.52 3.74 8.24
C ASP A 145 22.38 4.48 6.89
N LYS A 146 22.51 3.76 5.77
CA LYS A 146 22.37 4.33 4.44
C LYS A 146 20.89 4.42 4.03
N ASN A 147 20.45 5.63 3.68
CA ASN A 147 19.06 5.92 3.26
C ASN A 147 18.52 5.05 2.12
N ARG A 148 19.40 4.50 1.26
CA ARG A 148 19.01 3.60 0.17
C ARG A 148 18.35 2.28 0.63
N TYR A 149 18.50 1.94 1.91
CA TYR A 149 17.90 0.77 2.53
C TYR A 149 16.80 1.14 3.53
N ALA A 150 16.21 2.34 3.41
CA ALA A 150 15.09 2.73 4.25
C ALA A 150 13.88 1.82 3.99
N GLU A 151 13.29 1.34 5.08
CA GLU A 151 12.12 0.47 5.10
C GLU A 151 11.02 1.12 5.92
N LEU A 152 9.76 0.86 5.57
CA LEU A 152 8.62 1.32 6.35
C LEU A 152 8.59 0.62 7.71
N THR A 153 8.29 1.39 8.73
CA THR A 153 7.88 0.88 10.04
C THR A 153 6.41 0.51 10.00
N GLU A 154 5.92 -0.09 11.09
CA GLU A 154 4.50 -0.35 11.26
C GLU A 154 3.70 0.96 11.31
N GLU A 155 4.22 1.98 11.99
CA GLU A 155 3.60 3.30 12.06
C GLU A 155 3.57 4.01 10.69
N GLY A 156 4.62 3.85 9.88
CA GLY A 156 4.64 4.38 8.52
C GLY A 156 3.58 3.74 7.62
N ARG A 157 3.38 2.42 7.73
CA ARG A 157 2.30 1.72 6.99
C ARG A 157 0.93 2.16 7.46
N LYS A 158 0.71 2.17 8.78
CA LYS A 158 -0.56 2.62 9.36
C LYS A 158 -0.90 4.05 8.93
N HIS A 159 0.09 4.94 8.88
CA HIS A 159 -0.12 6.29 8.39
C HIS A 159 -0.59 6.34 6.92
N LEU A 160 -0.05 5.47 6.07
CA LEU A 160 -0.49 5.33 4.68
C LEU A 160 -1.90 4.72 4.58
N GLU A 161 -2.20 3.71 5.39
CA GLU A 161 -3.54 3.09 5.48
C GLU A 161 -4.60 4.14 5.88
N GLU A 162 -4.38 4.88 6.97
CA GLU A 162 -5.26 5.96 7.44
C GLU A 162 -5.50 7.07 6.39
N LYS A 163 -4.53 7.25 5.49
CA LYS A 163 -4.60 8.20 4.38
C LYS A 163 -5.44 7.65 3.22
N SER A 164 -5.30 6.37 2.91
CA SER A 164 -6.10 5.69 1.88
C SER A 164 -7.59 5.59 2.22
N GLU A 165 -7.94 5.49 3.51
CA GLU A 165 -9.34 5.40 3.99
C GLU A 165 -10.10 6.74 3.96
N ARG A 166 -9.41 7.86 3.72
CA ARG A 166 -10.01 9.22 3.73
C ARG A 166 -10.53 9.69 2.38
N MET A 167 -10.47 8.85 1.35
CA MET A 167 -11.08 9.07 0.04
C MET A 167 -12.43 8.38 -0.06
#